data_AF-A0AAQ4P706-F1
#
_entry.id   AF-A0AAQ4P706-F1
#
_cell.length_a   1.000
_cell.length_b   1.000
_cell.length_c   1.000
_cell.angle_alpha   90.00
_cell.angle_beta   90.00
_cell.angle_gamma   90.00
#
_symmetry.space_group_name_H-M   'P 1'
#
loop_
_entity.id
_entity.type
_entity.pdbx_description
1 polymer ?
#
loop_
_entity_poly.entity_id
_entity_poly.type
_entity_poly.pdbx_seq_one_letter_code
_entity_poly.pdbx_strand_id
1 'polypeptide(L)'
;MSHKGKTGMRQMVVVMSTVEQWSSLKALQHGPGDEQVSLTFGSLGPNQVCDVTLDGRSATLLFADSKQDTTEVGLGWAIDASFKSCTDGVTTFLLLIQGGRYTARERRMVETLQAHFGAEALKYLLVISLEDGKVADTLDDALLELLDTCDGRYCRITSSAAKDGLGALLKMLDRVLAENGAAGYTDAMLTEARGRSTEDSAMQILRQKVREMEEQGRAFKQLVQQQEERRAKEMEALKARHAEERKKDAAGIKQYETKRESLEEAVTSHGAMLQIQTRATDDDDTKKMSVILLGLSGSGKSSALNLILKRAGNQYSTEESSPEPPRPTLFCERKEAFAAGRRLILVDTPELWDEDGVEHLELVKDCLALSLPGPHAFLLVLQLERFTQGECEMLGRLQRIFGRDFAEHAVVLLVRRDGERRRPQAINDYVAGAHAALRDLIRKCGSRFYELNASAESQSAVSYPQVKDLLSGVNKLVASHGGRAYTSRRFPVQELQQRTRKEGALEGNYLLRDA
;
A
#
# COMPACT_ATOMS: atom_id res chain seq x y z
N MET A 1 -72.00 -73.37 -21.35
CA MET A 1 -72.28 -72.07 -20.71
C MET A 1 -72.05 -72.24 -19.22
N SER A 2 -70.95 -71.69 -18.69
CA SER A 2 -70.69 -71.62 -17.26
C SER A 2 -70.12 -70.23 -17.01
N HIS A 3 -70.93 -69.36 -16.40
CA HIS A 3 -70.55 -68.02 -16.00
C HIS A 3 -69.48 -68.12 -14.92
N LYS A 4 -68.21 -67.94 -15.30
CA LYS A 4 -67.16 -67.56 -14.35
C LYS A 4 -67.56 -66.21 -13.75
N GLY A 5 -67.95 -66.21 -12.48
CA GLY A 5 -68.11 -64.99 -11.70
C GLY A 5 -66.81 -64.20 -11.74
N LYS A 6 -66.84 -63.02 -12.37
CA LYS A 6 -65.86 -61.98 -12.11
C LYS A 6 -66.08 -61.55 -10.66
N THR A 7 -65.29 -62.07 -9.74
CA THR A 7 -65.08 -61.44 -8.43
C THR A 7 -64.54 -60.04 -8.70
N GLY A 8 -65.41 -59.04 -8.63
CA GLY A 8 -65.03 -57.64 -8.76
C GLY A 8 -64.00 -57.32 -7.68
N MET A 9 -62.84 -56.81 -8.09
CA MET A 9 -61.81 -56.33 -7.18
C MET A 9 -62.41 -55.18 -6.37
N ARG A 10 -62.40 -55.31 -5.04
CA ARG A 10 -62.99 -54.34 -4.13
C ARG A 10 -62.16 -53.06 -4.16
N GLN A 11 -62.74 -51.94 -4.54
CA GLN A 11 -62.02 -50.67 -4.69
C GLN A 11 -61.68 -50.07 -3.32
N MET A 12 -60.39 -49.87 -3.06
CA MET A 12 -59.91 -49.26 -1.81
C MET A 12 -59.74 -47.75 -2.02
N VAL A 13 -60.41 -46.94 -1.21
CA VAL A 13 -60.46 -45.47 -1.35
C VAL A 13 -60.05 -44.84 -0.04
N VAL A 14 -59.05 -43.94 -0.05
CA VAL A 14 -58.65 -43.21 1.15
C VAL A 14 -59.40 -41.89 1.22
N VAL A 15 -60.13 -41.66 2.31
CA VAL A 15 -60.98 -40.49 2.53
C VAL A 15 -60.29 -39.46 3.40
N MET A 16 -60.09 -38.28 2.83
CA MET A 16 -59.62 -37.06 3.47
C MET A 16 -60.84 -36.19 3.82
N SER A 17 -61.17 -36.12 5.09
CA SER A 17 -62.31 -35.31 5.57
C SER A 17 -62.14 -34.89 7.02
N THR A 18 -62.99 -33.99 7.50
CA THR A 18 -63.18 -33.78 8.94
C THR A 18 -63.97 -34.92 9.57
N VAL A 19 -63.89 -35.04 10.90
CA VAL A 19 -64.70 -36.02 11.68
C VAL A 19 -66.20 -35.73 11.54
N GLU A 20 -66.58 -34.47 11.40
CA GLU A 20 -67.96 -34.03 11.19
C GLU A 20 -68.48 -34.45 9.80
N GLN A 21 -67.69 -34.24 8.75
CA GLN A 21 -68.00 -34.69 7.39
C GLN A 21 -68.10 -36.21 7.31
N TRP A 22 -67.17 -36.94 7.94
CA TRP A 22 -67.22 -38.41 8.02
C TRP A 22 -68.46 -38.90 8.77
N SER A 23 -68.84 -38.22 9.85
CA SER A 23 -70.05 -38.54 10.61
C SER A 23 -71.34 -38.26 9.82
N SER A 24 -71.33 -37.26 8.94
CA SER A 24 -72.45 -36.95 8.04
C SER A 24 -72.69 -38.08 7.03
N LEU A 25 -71.63 -38.80 6.61
CA LEU A 25 -71.76 -39.99 5.76
C LEU A 25 -72.54 -41.12 6.48
N LYS A 26 -72.45 -41.23 7.82
CA LYS A 26 -73.24 -42.18 8.62
C LYS A 26 -74.74 -41.88 8.59
N ALA A 27 -75.13 -40.60 8.46
CA ALA A 27 -76.54 -40.21 8.39
C ALA A 27 -77.23 -40.75 7.12
N LEU A 28 -76.47 -41.03 6.05
CA LEU A 28 -76.98 -41.62 4.80
C LEU A 28 -77.43 -43.09 4.96
N GLN A 29 -77.10 -43.76 6.08
CA GLN A 29 -77.47 -45.15 6.34
C GLN A 29 -78.98 -45.35 6.61
N HIS A 30 -79.71 -44.28 6.99
CA HIS A 30 -81.10 -44.37 7.46
C HIS A 30 -82.17 -43.78 6.51
N GLY A 31 -81.88 -43.69 5.20
CA GLY A 31 -82.89 -43.30 4.20
C GLY A 31 -84.03 -44.32 4.08
N PRO A 32 -85.32 -43.90 3.95
CA PRO A 32 -86.43 -44.82 3.95
C PRO A 32 -86.53 -45.59 2.62
N GLY A 33 -86.32 -46.91 2.66
CA GLY A 33 -87.04 -47.86 1.79
C GLY A 33 -86.38 -48.35 0.50
N ASP A 34 -85.06 -48.58 0.45
CA ASP A 34 -84.45 -49.20 -0.74
C ASP A 34 -83.53 -50.38 -0.38
N GLU A 35 -83.97 -51.62 -0.64
CA GLU A 35 -83.28 -52.89 -0.31
C GLU A 35 -81.95 -53.11 -1.08
N GLN A 36 -81.51 -52.15 -1.90
CA GLN A 36 -80.36 -52.30 -2.82
C GLN A 36 -79.12 -51.45 -2.50
N VAL A 37 -79.18 -50.50 -1.56
CA VAL A 37 -78.01 -49.72 -1.10
C VAL A 37 -77.63 -50.16 0.31
N SER A 38 -76.38 -50.56 0.53
CA SER A 38 -75.86 -50.82 1.89
C SER A 38 -74.60 -50.00 2.19
N LEU A 39 -74.67 -49.27 3.31
CA LEU A 39 -73.52 -48.61 3.95
C LEU A 39 -73.24 -49.36 5.26
N THR A 40 -72.10 -50.05 5.32
CA THR A 40 -71.69 -50.76 6.54
C THR A 40 -70.41 -50.16 7.10
N PHE A 41 -70.49 -49.61 8.32
CA PHE A 41 -69.34 -49.03 9.02
C PHE A 41 -68.64 -50.06 9.88
N GLY A 42 -67.32 -50.01 9.90
CA GLY A 42 -66.49 -50.90 10.69
C GLY A 42 -65.11 -50.31 10.96
N SER A 43 -64.15 -51.20 11.25
CA SER A 43 -62.74 -50.84 11.47
C SER A 43 -61.83 -51.80 10.72
N LEU A 44 -60.79 -51.26 10.07
CA LEU A 44 -59.71 -52.02 9.47
C LEU A 44 -58.39 -51.61 10.16
N GLY A 45 -57.93 -52.43 11.11
CA GLY A 45 -56.82 -52.05 11.98
C GLY A 45 -57.17 -50.80 12.82
N PRO A 46 -56.32 -49.76 12.85
CA PRO A 46 -56.62 -48.50 13.55
C PRO A 46 -57.60 -47.58 12.79
N ASN A 47 -57.91 -47.88 11.53
CA ASN A 47 -58.67 -47.00 10.64
C ASN A 47 -60.17 -47.27 10.72
N GLN A 48 -60.98 -46.22 10.69
CA GLN A 48 -62.44 -46.35 10.50
C GLN A 48 -62.70 -46.62 9.02
N VAL A 49 -63.60 -47.55 8.72
CA VAL A 49 -63.96 -47.87 7.33
C VAL A 49 -65.47 -47.82 7.10
N CYS A 50 -65.86 -47.47 5.89
CA CYS A 50 -67.23 -47.53 5.40
C CYS A 50 -67.27 -48.31 4.09
N ASP A 51 -68.01 -49.40 4.08
CA ASP A 51 -68.22 -50.21 2.90
C ASP A 51 -69.51 -49.78 2.21
N VAL A 52 -69.39 -49.39 0.95
CA VAL A 52 -70.50 -48.95 0.10
C VAL A 52 -70.78 -50.04 -0.91
N THR A 53 -72.01 -50.57 -0.92
CA THR A 53 -72.45 -51.53 -1.95
C THR A 53 -73.74 -51.07 -2.60
N LEU A 54 -73.77 -51.04 -3.93
CA LEU A 54 -74.93 -50.70 -4.75
C LEU A 54 -74.88 -51.44 -6.08
N ASP A 55 -75.97 -52.11 -6.47
CA ASP A 55 -76.13 -52.81 -7.75
C ASP A 55 -74.96 -53.74 -8.12
N GLY A 56 -74.43 -54.47 -7.12
CA GLY A 56 -73.31 -55.40 -7.28
C GLY A 56 -71.92 -54.75 -7.41
N ARG A 57 -71.82 -53.43 -7.29
CA ARG A 57 -70.55 -52.69 -7.16
C ARG A 57 -70.25 -52.45 -5.69
N SER A 58 -68.99 -52.58 -5.29
CA SER A 58 -68.58 -52.29 -3.91
C SER A 58 -67.25 -51.52 -3.84
N ALA A 59 -67.18 -50.60 -2.89
CA ALA A 59 -65.98 -49.85 -2.54
C ALA A 59 -65.82 -49.78 -1.01
N THR A 60 -64.58 -49.75 -0.55
CA THR A 60 -64.23 -49.56 0.86
C THR A 60 -63.57 -48.20 1.02
N LEU A 61 -64.25 -47.33 1.76
CA LEU A 61 -63.80 -45.99 2.12
C LEU A 61 -63.02 -46.08 3.45
N LEU A 62 -61.73 -45.79 3.42
CA LEU A 62 -60.85 -45.76 4.59
C LEU A 62 -60.70 -44.32 5.06
N PHE A 63 -61.19 -44.02 6.25
CA PHE A 63 -61.07 -42.69 6.83
C PHE A 63 -59.65 -42.46 7.36
N ALA A 64 -58.95 -41.49 6.78
CA ALA A 64 -57.67 -41.01 7.28
C ALA A 64 -57.91 -40.08 8.48
N ASP A 65 -58.13 -40.70 9.64
CA ASP A 65 -58.42 -39.99 10.90
C ASP A 65 -57.15 -39.37 11.48
N SER A 66 -57.01 -38.05 11.39
CA SER A 66 -55.98 -37.29 12.10
C SER A 66 -56.36 -37.19 13.58
N LYS A 67 -56.29 -38.31 14.32
CA LYS A 67 -56.47 -38.32 15.77
C LYS A 67 -55.26 -37.64 16.41
N GLN A 68 -55.47 -36.44 16.93
CA GLN A 68 -54.52 -35.61 17.69
C GLN A 68 -53.56 -34.79 16.79
N ASP A 69 -53.64 -33.47 16.95
CA ASP A 69 -52.91 -32.39 16.27
C ASP A 69 -53.18 -32.16 14.77
N THR A 70 -53.89 -31.05 14.50
CA THR A 70 -54.22 -30.48 13.18
C THR A 70 -53.02 -29.91 12.42
N THR A 71 -51.86 -30.59 12.47
CA THR A 71 -50.65 -30.19 11.74
C THR A 71 -50.57 -30.94 10.40
N GLU A 72 -49.96 -30.32 9.39
CA GLU A 72 -49.77 -30.91 8.05
C GLU A 72 -49.02 -32.26 8.12
N VAL A 73 -48.15 -32.42 9.13
CA VAL A 73 -47.41 -33.65 9.40
C VAL A 73 -48.33 -34.78 9.88
N GLY A 74 -49.27 -34.50 10.79
CA GLY A 74 -50.18 -35.51 11.34
C GLY A 74 -51.15 -36.08 10.31
N LEU A 75 -51.70 -35.21 9.45
CA LEU A 75 -52.58 -35.64 8.36
C LEU A 75 -51.82 -36.47 7.31
N GLY A 76 -50.60 -36.05 6.92
CA GLY A 76 -49.78 -36.80 5.98
C GLY A 76 -49.48 -38.22 6.47
N TRP A 77 -49.22 -38.38 7.77
CA TRP A 77 -49.03 -39.70 8.41
C TRP A 77 -50.31 -40.54 8.42
N ALA A 78 -51.48 -39.94 8.67
CA ALA A 78 -52.75 -40.65 8.65
C ALA A 78 -53.11 -41.17 7.24
N ILE A 79 -52.83 -40.36 6.20
CA ILE A 79 -53.02 -40.76 4.80
C ILE A 79 -52.02 -41.87 4.42
N ASP A 80 -50.73 -41.76 4.79
CA ASP A 80 -49.70 -42.78 4.56
C ASP A 80 -50.02 -44.11 5.28
N ALA A 81 -50.49 -44.05 6.52
CA ALA A 81 -50.92 -45.23 7.27
C ALA A 81 -52.15 -45.90 6.63
N SER A 82 -53.12 -45.11 6.16
CA SER A 82 -54.30 -45.62 5.45
C SER A 82 -53.91 -46.23 4.10
N PHE A 83 -53.02 -45.58 3.36
CA PHE A 83 -52.48 -46.08 2.11
C PHE A 83 -51.76 -47.42 2.28
N LYS A 84 -50.85 -47.53 3.26
CA LYS A 84 -50.10 -48.76 3.57
C LYS A 84 -50.98 -49.92 4.03
N SER A 85 -52.18 -49.64 4.54
CA SER A 85 -53.14 -50.68 4.90
C SER A 85 -53.80 -51.35 3.67
N CYS A 86 -53.59 -50.79 2.47
CA CYS A 86 -54.09 -51.32 1.21
C CYS A 86 -52.96 -52.06 0.47
N THR A 87 -53.11 -53.37 0.23
CA THR A 87 -52.04 -54.24 -0.32
C THR A 87 -51.66 -53.91 -1.76
N ASP A 88 -52.63 -53.49 -2.57
CA ASP A 88 -52.44 -53.22 -4.00
C ASP A 88 -52.48 -51.70 -4.31
N GLY A 89 -52.29 -50.87 -3.29
CA GLY A 89 -52.45 -49.41 -3.39
C GLY A 89 -53.91 -48.97 -3.27
N VAL A 90 -54.18 -47.71 -3.64
CA VAL A 90 -55.51 -47.10 -3.51
C VAL A 90 -56.05 -46.71 -4.86
N THR A 91 -57.31 -47.04 -5.12
CA THR A 91 -57.97 -46.72 -6.39
C THR A 91 -58.20 -45.22 -6.57
N THR A 92 -58.51 -44.52 -5.47
CA THR A 92 -58.85 -43.10 -5.48
C THR A 92 -58.59 -42.50 -4.09
N PHE A 93 -58.13 -41.26 -4.05
CA PHE A 93 -58.18 -40.40 -2.87
C PHE A 93 -59.47 -39.59 -2.92
N LEU A 94 -60.20 -39.52 -1.82
CA LEU A 94 -61.51 -38.89 -1.76
C LEU A 94 -61.46 -37.69 -0.83
N LEU A 95 -61.74 -36.49 -1.35
CA LEU A 95 -61.91 -35.30 -0.54
C LEU A 95 -63.40 -35.10 -0.26
N LEU A 96 -63.81 -35.15 1.00
CA LEU A 96 -65.17 -34.73 1.38
C LEU A 96 -65.17 -33.23 1.68
N ILE A 97 -66.09 -32.52 1.06
CA ILE A 97 -66.37 -31.11 1.31
C ILE A 97 -67.83 -30.93 1.74
N GLN A 98 -68.15 -29.79 2.34
CA GLN A 98 -69.52 -29.46 2.70
C GLN A 98 -70.05 -28.32 1.81
N GLY A 99 -71.04 -28.63 0.97
CA GLY A 99 -71.57 -27.68 0.00
C GLY A 99 -70.58 -27.34 -1.12
N GLY A 100 -70.71 -26.14 -1.70
CA GLY A 100 -69.87 -25.67 -2.83
C GLY A 100 -68.66 -24.82 -2.43
N ARG A 101 -68.17 -24.91 -1.20
CA ARG A 101 -67.04 -24.08 -0.71
C ARG A 101 -65.79 -24.91 -0.47
N TYR A 102 -64.64 -24.41 -0.94
CA TYR A 102 -63.33 -25.01 -0.70
C TYR A 102 -62.58 -24.25 0.40
N THR A 103 -62.69 -24.78 1.62
CA THR A 103 -62.15 -24.15 2.82
C THR A 103 -60.63 -24.23 2.88
N ALA A 104 -60.00 -23.33 3.64
CA ALA A 104 -58.56 -23.37 3.90
C ALA A 104 -58.10 -24.70 4.52
N ARG A 105 -58.98 -25.39 5.27
CA ARG A 105 -58.69 -26.71 5.84
C ARG A 105 -58.63 -27.76 4.75
N GLU A 106 -59.61 -27.81 3.85
CA GLU A 106 -59.63 -28.73 2.71
C GLU A 106 -58.46 -28.45 1.74
N ARG A 107 -58.09 -27.17 1.57
CA ARG A 107 -56.89 -26.79 0.82
C ARG A 107 -55.62 -27.42 1.36
N ARG A 108 -55.40 -27.29 2.67
CA ARG A 108 -54.27 -27.94 3.33
C ARG A 108 -54.28 -29.46 3.20
N MET A 109 -55.45 -30.10 3.16
CA MET A 109 -55.53 -31.55 2.95
C MET A 109 -55.00 -31.94 1.56
N VAL A 110 -55.37 -31.20 0.51
CA VAL A 110 -54.88 -31.43 -0.85
C VAL A 110 -53.39 -31.10 -0.99
N GLU A 111 -52.93 -30.00 -0.41
CA GLU A 111 -51.50 -29.64 -0.36
C GLU A 111 -50.68 -30.74 0.35
N THR A 112 -51.20 -31.28 1.44
CA THR A 112 -50.57 -32.39 2.18
C THR A 112 -50.50 -33.66 1.34
N LEU A 113 -51.57 -33.98 0.59
CA LEU A 113 -51.58 -35.10 -0.34
C LEU A 113 -50.49 -34.94 -1.41
N GLN A 114 -50.40 -33.78 -2.05
CA GLN A 114 -49.39 -33.51 -3.07
C GLN A 114 -47.96 -33.53 -2.52
N ALA A 115 -47.75 -33.00 -1.32
CA ALA A 115 -46.43 -32.99 -0.70
C ALA A 115 -45.91 -34.41 -0.37
N HIS A 116 -46.79 -35.32 0.02
CA HIS A 116 -46.41 -36.67 0.47
C HIS A 116 -46.48 -37.72 -0.65
N PHE A 117 -47.43 -37.57 -1.58
CA PHE A 117 -47.71 -38.52 -2.66
C PHE A 117 -47.40 -37.93 -4.05
N GLY A 118 -46.80 -36.74 -4.13
CA GLY A 118 -46.48 -36.08 -5.39
C GLY A 118 -47.70 -35.50 -6.11
N ALA A 119 -47.44 -34.63 -7.09
CA ALA A 119 -48.49 -33.99 -7.88
C ALA A 119 -49.39 -34.99 -8.64
N GLU A 120 -48.83 -36.14 -9.01
CA GLU A 120 -49.55 -37.23 -9.69
C GLU A 120 -50.70 -37.81 -8.85
N ALA A 121 -50.68 -37.66 -7.52
CA ALA A 121 -51.77 -38.08 -6.67
C ALA A 121 -53.09 -37.36 -6.98
N LEU A 122 -53.05 -36.15 -7.55
CA LEU A 122 -54.26 -35.44 -7.99
C LEU A 122 -54.95 -36.12 -9.16
N LYS A 123 -54.24 -36.92 -9.97
CA LYS A 123 -54.84 -37.78 -11.00
C LYS A 123 -55.70 -38.89 -10.43
N TYR A 124 -55.64 -39.11 -9.11
CA TYR A 124 -56.45 -40.06 -8.37
C TYR A 124 -57.38 -39.39 -7.36
N LEU A 125 -57.46 -38.05 -7.33
CA LEU A 125 -58.32 -37.31 -6.41
C LEU A 125 -59.74 -37.16 -6.95
N LEU A 126 -60.74 -37.48 -6.13
CA LEU A 126 -62.16 -37.26 -6.39
C LEU A 126 -62.74 -36.37 -5.27
N VAL A 127 -63.53 -35.36 -5.64
CA VAL A 127 -64.17 -34.45 -4.66
C VAL A 127 -65.65 -34.81 -4.49
N ILE A 128 -66.10 -34.99 -3.25
CA ILE A 128 -67.52 -35.17 -2.92
C ILE A 128 -68.01 -34.02 -2.07
N SER A 129 -69.10 -33.38 -2.49
CA SER A 129 -69.88 -32.51 -1.63
C SER A 129 -71.00 -33.27 -0.92
N LEU A 130 -70.99 -33.22 0.42
CA LEU A 130 -72.08 -33.70 1.28
C LEU A 130 -72.98 -32.52 1.66
N GLU A 131 -74.28 -32.61 1.38
CA GLU A 131 -75.26 -31.58 1.72
C GLU A 131 -76.52 -32.12 2.41
N ASP A 132 -76.90 -31.47 3.51
CA ASP A 132 -78.20 -31.63 4.16
C ASP A 132 -78.99 -30.31 4.04
N GLY A 133 -79.75 -30.14 2.95
CA GLY A 133 -80.65 -29.00 2.77
C GLY A 133 -80.51 -28.27 1.42
N LYS A 134 -80.86 -26.96 1.42
CA LYS A 134 -80.93 -26.14 0.19
C LYS A 134 -79.59 -26.12 -0.55
N VAL A 135 -79.68 -26.56 -1.80
CA VAL A 135 -78.64 -26.56 -2.84
C VAL A 135 -77.91 -25.21 -2.88
N ALA A 136 -76.60 -25.21 -2.65
CA ALA A 136 -75.78 -24.07 -3.06
C ALA A 136 -75.50 -24.23 -4.56
N ASP A 137 -76.16 -23.42 -5.40
CA ASP A 137 -76.02 -23.50 -6.87
C ASP A 137 -74.66 -23.00 -7.40
N THR A 138 -73.81 -22.42 -6.53
CA THR A 138 -72.54 -21.80 -6.91
C THR A 138 -71.36 -22.44 -6.19
N LEU A 139 -70.42 -22.96 -6.96
CA LEU A 139 -69.08 -23.36 -6.50
C LEU A 139 -68.19 -22.11 -6.40
N ASP A 140 -67.34 -22.01 -5.38
CA ASP A 140 -66.36 -20.92 -5.31
C ASP A 140 -65.21 -21.10 -6.32
N ASP A 141 -64.54 -19.99 -6.68
CA ASP A 141 -63.47 -19.98 -7.69
C ASP A 141 -62.34 -20.94 -7.32
N ALA A 142 -62.02 -21.03 -6.02
CA ALA A 142 -60.97 -21.91 -5.53
C ALA A 142 -61.32 -23.40 -5.68
N LEU A 143 -62.59 -23.77 -5.51
CA LEU A 143 -63.08 -25.11 -5.79
C LEU A 143 -63.04 -25.40 -7.30
N LEU A 144 -63.45 -24.43 -8.14
CA LEU A 144 -63.39 -24.59 -9.59
C LEU A 144 -61.95 -24.84 -10.10
N GLU A 145 -60.95 -24.13 -9.56
CA GLU A 145 -59.53 -24.36 -9.86
C GLU A 145 -59.07 -25.77 -9.46
N LEU A 146 -59.49 -26.26 -8.28
CA LEU A 146 -59.21 -27.63 -7.86
C LEU A 146 -59.87 -28.63 -8.81
N LEU A 147 -61.13 -28.40 -9.18
CA LEU A 147 -61.87 -29.29 -10.07
C LEU A 147 -61.26 -29.35 -11.47
N ASP A 148 -60.76 -28.24 -12.01
CA ASP A 148 -60.01 -28.23 -13.26
C ASP A 148 -58.75 -29.10 -13.17
N THR A 149 -58.00 -28.97 -12.07
CA THR A 149 -56.83 -29.82 -11.78
C THR A 149 -57.19 -31.30 -11.61
N CYS A 150 -58.43 -31.59 -11.18
CA CYS A 150 -58.97 -32.93 -11.04
C CYS A 150 -59.84 -33.36 -12.24
N ASP A 151 -59.70 -32.76 -13.42
CA ASP A 151 -60.45 -33.13 -14.64
C ASP A 151 -61.98 -33.18 -14.46
N GLY A 152 -62.52 -32.31 -13.60
CA GLY A 152 -63.96 -32.23 -13.30
C GLY A 152 -64.49 -33.36 -12.42
N ARG A 153 -63.63 -34.13 -11.73
CA ARG A 153 -64.02 -35.23 -10.85
C ARG A 153 -64.69 -34.74 -9.56
N TYR A 154 -66.01 -34.52 -9.66
CA TYR A 154 -66.86 -34.00 -8.59
C TYR A 154 -68.22 -34.72 -8.54
N CYS A 155 -68.64 -35.16 -7.35
CA CYS A 155 -70.05 -35.54 -7.09
C CYS A 155 -70.65 -34.79 -5.92
N ARG A 156 -71.97 -34.73 -5.97
CA ARG A 156 -72.81 -34.19 -4.91
C ARG A 156 -73.70 -35.31 -4.38
N ILE A 157 -73.72 -35.48 -3.06
CA ILE A 157 -74.58 -36.45 -2.37
C ILE A 157 -75.45 -35.69 -1.37
N THR A 158 -76.76 -35.90 -1.45
CA THR A 158 -77.76 -35.32 -0.53
C THR A 158 -78.53 -36.42 0.16
N SER A 159 -79.03 -36.16 1.37
CA SER A 159 -79.85 -37.13 2.11
C SER A 159 -81.14 -37.52 1.38
N SER A 160 -81.72 -36.63 0.57
CA SER A 160 -82.92 -36.91 -0.23
C SER A 160 -82.67 -37.71 -1.52
N ALA A 161 -81.44 -37.72 -2.04
CA ALA A 161 -81.05 -38.43 -3.27
C ALA A 161 -79.77 -39.28 -3.06
N ALA A 162 -79.67 -39.92 -1.89
CA ALA A 162 -78.47 -40.65 -1.48
C ALA A 162 -78.11 -41.80 -2.44
N LYS A 163 -79.11 -42.52 -2.96
CA LYS A 163 -78.91 -43.63 -3.91
C LYS A 163 -78.27 -43.16 -5.22
N ASP A 164 -78.81 -42.11 -5.83
CA ASP A 164 -78.29 -41.57 -7.09
C ASP A 164 -76.89 -40.99 -6.90
N GLY A 165 -76.65 -40.30 -5.76
CA GLY A 165 -75.34 -39.76 -5.40
C GLY A 165 -74.28 -40.86 -5.17
N LEU A 166 -74.61 -41.92 -4.43
CA LEU A 166 -73.71 -43.06 -4.21
C LEU A 166 -73.48 -43.86 -5.50
N GLY A 167 -74.49 -43.98 -6.36
CA GLY A 167 -74.36 -44.57 -7.68
C GLY A 167 -73.43 -43.77 -8.61
N ALA A 168 -73.52 -42.43 -8.56
CA ALA A 168 -72.61 -41.54 -9.27
C ALA A 168 -71.16 -41.66 -8.75
N LEU A 169 -70.98 -41.73 -7.43
CA LEU A 169 -69.68 -41.95 -6.80
C LEU A 169 -69.03 -43.25 -7.33
N LEU A 170 -69.73 -44.39 -7.26
CA LEU A 170 -69.18 -45.67 -7.70
C LEU A 170 -68.84 -45.68 -9.20
N LYS A 171 -69.65 -45.02 -10.04
CA LYS A 171 -69.34 -44.84 -11.47
C LYS A 171 -68.10 -43.99 -11.70
N MET A 172 -67.88 -42.96 -10.90
CA MET A 172 -66.69 -42.13 -11.00
C MET A 172 -65.44 -42.83 -10.48
N LEU A 173 -65.53 -43.64 -9.42
CA LEU A 173 -64.42 -44.48 -8.98
C LEU A 173 -63.94 -45.41 -10.11
N ASP A 174 -64.88 -46.09 -10.78
CA ASP A 174 -64.56 -46.91 -11.96
C ASP A 174 -63.89 -46.10 -13.07
N ARG A 175 -64.34 -44.85 -13.26
CA ARG A 175 -63.79 -43.94 -14.28
C ARG A 175 -62.38 -43.50 -13.94
N VAL A 176 -62.10 -43.08 -12.70
CA VAL A 176 -60.76 -42.72 -12.24
C VAL A 176 -59.81 -43.90 -12.40
N LEU A 177 -60.26 -45.09 -12.04
CA LEU A 177 -59.46 -46.31 -12.19
C LEU A 177 -59.17 -46.61 -13.67
N ALA A 178 -60.14 -46.45 -14.56
CA ALA A 178 -59.96 -46.67 -16.00
C ALA A 178 -59.03 -45.63 -16.65
N GLU A 179 -59.20 -44.35 -16.31
CA GLU A 179 -58.38 -43.23 -16.82
C GLU A 179 -56.90 -43.37 -16.41
N ASN A 180 -56.64 -43.99 -15.25
CA ASN A 180 -55.30 -44.24 -14.74
C ASN A 180 -54.76 -45.66 -15.05
N GLY A 181 -55.29 -46.31 -16.10
CA GLY A 181 -54.70 -47.57 -16.59
C GLY A 181 -55.13 -48.83 -15.83
N ALA A 182 -56.28 -48.81 -15.18
CA ALA A 182 -56.87 -49.90 -14.39
C ALA A 182 -56.06 -50.35 -13.17
N ALA A 183 -55.02 -49.59 -12.81
CA ALA A 183 -54.26 -49.72 -11.57
C ALA A 183 -54.56 -48.51 -10.68
N GLY A 184 -54.65 -48.74 -9.37
CA GLY A 184 -54.71 -47.64 -8.40
C GLY A 184 -53.37 -46.91 -8.28
N TYR A 185 -53.34 -45.87 -7.47
CA TYR A 185 -52.10 -45.25 -7.01
C TYR A 185 -51.30 -46.29 -6.21
N THR A 186 -50.07 -46.62 -6.65
CA THR A 186 -49.27 -47.72 -6.10
C THR A 186 -48.09 -47.26 -5.24
N ASP A 187 -47.53 -48.18 -4.44
CA ASP A 187 -46.34 -47.90 -3.62
C ASP A 187 -45.10 -47.54 -4.47
N ALA A 188 -45.01 -48.08 -5.69
CA ALA A 188 -43.97 -47.71 -6.65
C ALA A 188 -44.07 -46.23 -7.05
N MET A 189 -45.28 -45.73 -7.29
CA MET A 189 -45.53 -44.32 -7.61
C MET A 189 -45.23 -43.41 -6.41
N LEU A 190 -45.56 -43.84 -5.19
CA LEU A 190 -45.17 -43.14 -3.96
C LEU A 190 -43.65 -43.03 -3.83
N THR A 191 -42.94 -44.13 -4.08
CA THR A 191 -41.48 -44.18 -3.99
C THR A 191 -40.83 -43.27 -5.04
N GLU A 192 -41.35 -43.27 -6.27
CA GLU A 192 -40.89 -42.38 -7.33
C GLU A 192 -41.14 -40.90 -7.01
N ALA A 193 -42.33 -40.57 -6.49
CA ALA A 193 -42.66 -39.20 -6.08
C ALA A 193 -41.71 -38.68 -4.98
N ARG A 194 -41.38 -39.52 -4.00
CA ARG A 194 -40.40 -39.19 -2.95
C ARG A 194 -38.98 -39.03 -3.53
N GLY A 195 -38.59 -39.87 -4.48
CA GLY A 195 -37.30 -39.76 -5.18
C GLY A 195 -37.14 -38.42 -5.91
N ARG A 196 -38.12 -38.05 -6.76
CA ARG A 196 -38.11 -36.78 -7.50
C ARG A 196 -38.01 -35.56 -6.58
N SER A 197 -38.74 -35.57 -5.45
CA SER A 197 -38.69 -34.48 -4.45
C SER A 197 -37.28 -34.31 -3.84
N THR A 198 -36.59 -35.41 -3.54
CA THR A 198 -35.21 -35.35 -3.03
C THR A 198 -34.20 -34.85 -4.07
N GLU A 199 -34.36 -35.24 -5.33
CA GLU A 199 -33.51 -34.79 -6.44
C GLU A 199 -33.70 -33.29 -6.73
N ASP A 200 -34.95 -32.80 -6.70
CA ASP A 200 -35.26 -31.38 -6.88
C ASP A 200 -34.65 -30.52 -5.75
N SER A 201 -34.74 -30.99 -4.50
CA SER A 201 -34.11 -30.34 -3.35
C SER A 201 -32.58 -30.30 -3.48
N ALA A 202 -31.96 -31.41 -3.86
CA ALA A 202 -30.53 -31.48 -4.11
C ALA A 202 -30.10 -30.55 -5.26
N MET A 203 -30.88 -30.50 -6.35
CA MET A 203 -30.62 -29.63 -7.49
C MET A 203 -30.80 -28.15 -7.11
N GLN A 204 -31.74 -27.80 -6.24
CA GLN A 204 -31.92 -26.43 -5.74
C GLN A 204 -30.73 -25.97 -4.91
N ILE A 205 -30.21 -26.82 -4.00
CA ILE A 205 -29.01 -26.54 -3.22
C ILE A 205 -27.79 -26.35 -4.14
N LEU A 206 -27.64 -27.21 -5.16
CA LEU A 206 -26.56 -27.09 -6.13
C LEU A 206 -26.64 -25.77 -6.91
N ARG A 207 -27.83 -25.40 -7.40
CA ARG A 207 -28.06 -24.11 -8.09
C ARG A 207 -27.75 -22.92 -7.19
N GLN A 208 -28.09 -23.00 -5.91
CA GLN A 208 -27.74 -21.96 -4.94
C GLN A 208 -26.22 -21.82 -4.78
N LYS A 209 -25.50 -22.94 -4.57
CA LYS A 209 -24.03 -22.90 -4.47
C LYS A 209 -23.35 -22.37 -5.72
N VAL A 210 -23.84 -22.71 -6.91
CA VAL A 210 -23.31 -22.17 -8.17
C VAL A 210 -23.47 -20.65 -8.20
N ARG A 211 -24.66 -20.12 -7.84
CA ARG A 211 -24.89 -18.67 -7.76
C ARG A 211 -23.96 -17.99 -6.75
N GLU A 212 -23.80 -18.56 -5.56
CA GLU A 212 -22.88 -18.04 -4.54
C GLU A 212 -21.43 -17.99 -5.04
N MET A 213 -20.95 -19.03 -5.71
CA MET A 213 -19.60 -19.04 -6.29
C MET A 213 -19.45 -18.03 -7.43
N GLU A 214 -20.46 -17.86 -8.27
CA GLU A 214 -20.44 -16.84 -9.34
C GLU A 214 -20.39 -15.42 -8.76
N GLU A 215 -21.16 -15.13 -7.71
CA GLU A 215 -21.13 -13.84 -7.02
C GLU A 215 -19.78 -13.58 -6.36
N GLN A 216 -19.22 -14.58 -5.67
CA GLN A 216 -17.86 -14.50 -5.12
C GLN A 216 -16.82 -14.26 -6.22
N GLY A 217 -16.93 -14.95 -7.36
CA GLY A 217 -16.05 -14.76 -8.51
C GLY A 217 -16.14 -13.34 -9.09
N ARG A 218 -17.35 -12.78 -9.20
CA ARG A 218 -17.57 -11.39 -9.64
C ARG A 218 -16.98 -10.39 -8.65
N ALA A 219 -17.21 -10.58 -7.35
CA ALA A 219 -16.66 -9.73 -6.29
C ALA A 219 -15.13 -9.76 -6.27
N PHE A 220 -14.52 -10.95 -6.40
CA PHE A 220 -13.08 -11.10 -6.50
C PHE A 220 -12.52 -10.37 -7.72
N LYS A 221 -13.15 -10.53 -8.89
CA LYS A 221 -12.74 -9.82 -10.11
C LYS A 221 -12.80 -8.30 -9.97
N GLN A 222 -13.85 -7.77 -9.33
CA GLN A 222 -13.96 -6.33 -9.03
C GLN A 222 -12.87 -5.86 -8.08
N LEU A 223 -12.54 -6.64 -7.05
CA LEU A 223 -11.47 -6.30 -6.09
C LEU A 223 -10.11 -6.22 -6.78
N VAL A 224 -9.80 -7.18 -7.67
CA VAL A 224 -8.56 -7.18 -8.46
C VAL A 224 -8.50 -5.93 -9.35
N GLN A 225 -9.59 -5.63 -10.07
CA GLN A 225 -9.64 -4.46 -10.93
C GLN A 225 -9.49 -3.14 -10.16
N GLN A 226 -10.11 -3.02 -8.98
CA GLN A 226 -9.91 -1.87 -8.08
C GLN A 226 -8.47 -1.74 -7.61
N GLN A 227 -7.79 -2.85 -7.28
CA GLN A 227 -6.37 -2.81 -6.91
C GLN A 227 -5.49 -2.37 -8.08
N GLU A 228 -5.75 -2.84 -9.29
CA GLU A 228 -5.01 -2.43 -10.50
C GLU A 228 -5.21 -0.95 -10.81
N GLU A 229 -6.46 -0.45 -10.76
CA GLU A 229 -6.76 0.97 -10.92
C GLU A 229 -6.10 1.83 -9.85
N ARG A 230 -6.08 1.38 -8.59
CA ARG A 230 -5.39 2.09 -7.50
C ARG A 230 -3.90 2.18 -7.76
N ARG A 231 -3.25 1.07 -8.15
CA ARG A 231 -1.83 1.05 -8.53
C ARG A 231 -1.54 1.95 -9.73
N ALA A 232 -2.42 1.98 -10.72
CA ALA A 232 -2.28 2.87 -11.88
C ALA A 232 -2.34 4.35 -11.46
N LYS A 233 -3.31 4.73 -10.61
CA LYS A 233 -3.42 6.10 -10.06
C LYS A 233 -2.21 6.47 -9.20
N GLU A 234 -1.71 5.57 -8.36
CA GLU A 234 -0.51 5.78 -7.55
C GLU A 234 0.72 6.02 -8.44
N MET A 235 0.89 5.21 -9.50
CA MET A 235 1.98 5.37 -10.47
C MET A 235 1.87 6.68 -11.26
N GLU A 236 0.66 7.09 -11.65
CA GLU A 236 0.44 8.36 -12.33
C GLU A 236 0.73 9.55 -11.42
N ALA A 237 0.27 9.50 -10.16
CA ALA A 237 0.57 10.52 -9.15
C ALA A 237 2.08 10.62 -8.88
N LEU A 238 2.79 9.49 -8.80
CA LEU A 238 4.24 9.48 -8.63
C LEU A 238 4.96 10.10 -9.84
N LYS A 239 4.53 9.77 -11.07
CA LYS A 239 5.05 10.39 -12.29
C LYS A 239 4.80 11.91 -12.31
N ALA A 240 3.61 12.35 -11.89
CA ALA A 240 3.26 13.77 -11.80
C ALA A 240 4.15 14.51 -10.77
N ARG A 241 4.41 13.91 -9.60
CA ARG A 241 5.32 14.46 -8.59
C ARG A 241 6.73 14.63 -9.13
N HIS A 242 7.29 13.59 -9.76
CA HIS A 242 8.62 13.68 -10.38
C HIS A 242 8.68 14.69 -11.54
N ALA A 243 7.58 14.90 -12.27
CA ALA A 243 7.51 15.92 -13.30
C ALA A 243 7.45 17.34 -12.71
N GLU A 244 6.74 17.53 -11.59
CA GLU A 244 6.70 18.80 -10.87
C GLU A 244 8.04 19.14 -10.22
N GLU A 245 8.71 18.15 -9.62
CA GLU A 245 10.06 18.28 -9.08
C GLU A 245 11.06 18.68 -10.17
N ARG A 246 11.05 17.99 -11.32
CA ARG A 246 11.85 18.38 -12.49
C ARG A 246 11.56 19.80 -12.99
N LYS A 247 10.30 20.25 -12.93
CA LYS A 247 9.95 21.64 -13.26
C LYS A 247 10.49 22.64 -12.23
N LYS A 248 10.47 22.30 -10.94
CA LYS A 248 11.06 23.12 -9.87
C LYS A 248 12.57 23.19 -10.01
N ASP A 249 13.23 22.07 -10.30
CA ASP A 249 14.67 22.03 -10.56
C ASP A 249 15.03 22.85 -11.79
N ALA A 250 14.30 22.68 -12.91
CA ALA A 250 14.52 23.47 -14.12
C ALA A 250 14.25 24.97 -13.91
N ALA A 251 13.23 25.33 -13.13
CA ALA A 251 12.96 26.72 -12.75
C ALA A 251 14.06 27.27 -11.82
N GLY A 252 14.55 26.43 -10.90
CA GLY A 252 15.70 26.72 -10.05
C GLY A 252 16.93 26.99 -10.89
N ILE A 253 17.29 26.09 -11.82
CA ILE A 253 18.40 26.26 -12.76
C ILE A 253 18.23 27.55 -13.57
N LYS A 254 17.07 27.81 -14.17
CA LYS A 254 16.81 29.08 -14.90
C LYS A 254 16.92 30.32 -14.01
N GLN A 255 16.51 30.22 -12.74
CA GLN A 255 16.65 31.31 -11.78
C GLN A 255 18.11 31.51 -11.36
N TYR A 256 18.87 30.43 -11.22
CA TYR A 256 20.32 30.47 -11.01
C TYR A 256 21.04 31.05 -12.22
N GLU A 257 20.65 30.66 -13.44
CA GLU A 257 21.19 31.19 -14.69
C GLU A 257 20.88 32.67 -14.85
N THR A 258 19.64 33.12 -14.65
CA THR A 258 19.31 34.56 -14.72
C THR A 258 19.99 35.37 -13.61
N LYS A 259 20.12 34.83 -12.39
CA LYS A 259 20.95 35.45 -11.35
C LYS A 259 22.42 35.49 -11.73
N ARG A 260 22.94 34.44 -12.36
CA ARG A 260 24.33 34.36 -12.85
C ARG A 260 24.56 35.38 -13.94
N GLU A 261 23.69 35.47 -14.94
CA GLU A 261 23.75 36.46 -16.02
C GLU A 261 23.63 37.89 -15.48
N SER A 262 22.69 38.14 -14.56
CA SER A 262 22.57 39.45 -13.90
C SER A 262 23.80 39.79 -13.05
N LEU A 263 24.39 38.80 -12.37
CA LEU A 263 25.61 38.98 -11.60
C LEU A 263 26.82 39.17 -12.52
N GLU A 264 26.91 38.45 -13.63
CA GLU A 264 27.93 38.62 -14.68
C GLU A 264 27.80 39.99 -15.33
N GLU A 265 26.58 40.47 -15.61
CA GLU A 265 26.31 41.82 -16.11
C GLU A 265 26.65 42.88 -15.06
N ALA A 266 26.32 42.66 -13.79
CA ALA A 266 26.70 43.55 -12.70
C ALA A 266 28.22 43.56 -12.46
N VAL A 267 28.90 42.42 -12.58
CA VAL A 267 30.37 42.31 -12.50
C VAL A 267 31.02 42.92 -13.73
N THR A 268 30.41 42.81 -14.91
CA THR A 268 30.88 43.43 -16.16
C THR A 268 30.65 44.93 -16.13
N SER A 269 29.53 45.40 -15.60
CA SER A 269 29.23 46.82 -15.41
C SER A 269 30.06 47.41 -14.27
N HIS A 270 30.28 46.68 -13.17
CA HIS A 270 31.18 47.08 -12.10
C HIS A 270 32.62 47.03 -12.57
N GLY A 271 32.98 46.07 -13.42
CA GLY A 271 34.26 45.96 -14.12
C GLY A 271 34.45 47.09 -15.12
N ALA A 272 33.41 47.50 -15.85
CA ALA A 272 33.40 48.64 -16.75
C ALA A 272 33.44 49.96 -15.97
N MET A 273 32.75 50.06 -14.84
CA MET A 273 32.82 51.19 -13.90
C MET A 273 34.21 51.26 -13.24
N LEU A 274 34.79 50.11 -12.90
CA LEU A 274 36.18 49.98 -12.46
C LEU A 274 37.13 50.31 -13.61
N GLN A 275 36.83 49.99 -14.88
CA GLN A 275 37.59 50.39 -16.08
C GLN A 275 37.49 51.88 -16.38
N ILE A 276 36.35 52.50 -16.07
CA ILE A 276 36.18 53.96 -16.14
C ILE A 276 36.90 54.63 -14.95
N GLN A 277 36.98 53.97 -13.79
CA GLN A 277 37.83 54.38 -12.66
C GLN A 277 39.33 54.04 -12.86
N THR A 278 39.68 53.06 -13.70
CA THR A 278 41.07 52.60 -13.98
C THR A 278 41.62 53.10 -15.31
N ARG A 279 40.82 53.82 -16.12
CA ARG A 279 41.36 54.78 -17.10
C ARG A 279 42.15 55.91 -16.42
N ALA A 280 42.06 56.01 -15.08
CA ALA A 280 43.13 56.55 -14.25
C ALA A 280 43.78 55.39 -13.47
N THR A 281 45.07 55.15 -13.74
CA THR A 281 46.01 54.25 -13.04
C THR A 281 45.92 52.76 -13.37
N ASP A 282 46.58 52.39 -14.47
CA ASP A 282 46.89 51.03 -14.91
C ASP A 282 48.27 50.54 -14.39
N ASP A 283 48.63 50.94 -13.17
CA ASP A 283 49.87 50.51 -12.52
C ASP A 283 49.68 50.58 -11.00
N ASP A 284 49.27 49.48 -10.37
CA ASP A 284 49.34 49.43 -8.91
C ASP A 284 49.54 48.01 -8.36
N ASP A 285 50.80 47.68 -8.07
CA ASP A 285 51.18 46.50 -7.29
C ASP A 285 50.58 46.50 -5.86
N THR A 286 49.93 47.58 -5.41
CA THR A 286 49.28 47.65 -4.08
C THR A 286 48.01 46.80 -3.94
N LYS A 287 47.47 46.25 -5.04
CA LYS A 287 46.24 45.42 -5.04
C LYS A 287 46.51 43.90 -4.94
N LYS A 288 47.75 43.48 -4.65
CA LYS A 288 48.12 42.07 -4.43
C LYS A 288 48.63 41.87 -2.99
N MET A 289 48.32 40.73 -2.38
CA MET A 289 48.86 40.31 -1.07
C MET A 289 49.34 38.87 -1.18
N SER A 290 50.57 38.61 -0.77
CA SER A 290 51.20 37.29 -0.78
C SER A 290 51.48 36.82 0.64
N VAL A 291 51.20 35.54 0.91
CA VAL A 291 51.37 34.93 2.21
C VAL A 291 52.05 33.58 2.04
N ILE A 292 53.14 33.35 2.77
CA ILE A 292 53.85 32.06 2.76
C ILE A 292 53.49 31.31 4.04
N LEU A 293 53.13 30.03 3.91
CA LEU A 293 52.87 29.16 5.05
C LEU A 293 54.13 28.37 5.38
N LEU A 294 54.54 28.40 6.65
CA LEU A 294 55.78 27.81 7.15
C LEU A 294 55.47 26.93 8.37
N GLY A 295 56.21 25.83 8.53
CA GLY A 295 55.98 24.89 9.63
C GLY A 295 56.56 23.51 9.35
N LEU A 296 56.64 22.66 10.38
CA LEU A 296 57.17 21.29 10.25
C LEU A 296 56.29 20.41 9.35
N SER A 297 56.85 19.31 8.86
CA SER A 297 56.06 18.26 8.23
C SER A 297 54.92 17.80 9.15
N GLY A 298 53.71 17.67 8.58
CA GLY A 298 52.52 17.26 9.32
C GLY A 298 51.82 18.35 10.16
N SER A 299 52.29 19.61 10.18
CA SER A 299 51.64 20.68 10.97
C SER A 299 50.28 21.15 10.42
N GLY A 300 49.91 20.76 9.20
CA GLY A 300 48.63 21.14 8.59
C GLY A 300 48.67 22.31 7.61
N LYS A 301 49.85 22.70 7.10
CA LYS A 301 50.04 23.79 6.12
C LYS A 301 49.11 23.67 4.91
N SER A 302 49.19 22.57 4.17
CA SER A 302 48.39 22.35 2.95
C SER A 302 46.89 22.29 3.25
N SER A 303 46.50 21.68 4.36
CA SER A 303 45.09 21.63 4.80
C SER A 303 44.56 23.03 5.14
N ALA A 304 45.34 23.83 5.89
CA ALA A 304 45.01 25.21 6.20
C ALA A 304 44.93 26.08 4.94
N LEU A 305 45.90 25.95 4.04
CA LEU A 305 45.94 26.67 2.77
C LEU A 305 44.70 26.39 1.91
N ASN A 306 44.37 25.11 1.72
CA ASN A 306 43.20 24.72 0.93
C ASN A 306 41.89 25.23 1.57
N LEU A 307 41.78 25.21 2.90
CA LEU A 307 40.63 25.75 3.60
C LEU A 307 40.54 27.28 3.45
N ILE A 308 41.66 28.00 3.56
CA ILE A 308 41.72 29.45 3.34
C ILE A 308 41.30 29.76 1.90
N LEU A 309 41.82 29.05 0.88
CA LEU A 309 41.44 29.27 -0.51
C LEU A 309 39.93 29.11 -0.74
N LYS A 310 39.36 27.99 -0.28
CA LYS A 310 37.93 27.66 -0.44
C LYS A 310 37.01 28.68 0.23
N ARG A 311 37.46 29.33 1.31
CA ARG A 311 36.65 30.30 2.08
C ARG A 311 36.94 31.76 1.76
N ALA A 312 38.14 32.06 1.26
CA ALA A 312 38.57 33.42 0.89
C ALA A 312 38.19 33.77 -0.55
N GLY A 313 38.32 32.81 -1.48
CA GLY A 313 37.79 32.95 -2.82
C GLY A 313 36.29 32.72 -2.77
N ASN A 314 35.50 33.57 -3.41
CA ASN A 314 34.07 33.29 -3.70
C ASN A 314 33.91 32.12 -4.72
N GLN A 315 34.86 31.18 -4.75
CA GLN A 315 34.90 30.02 -5.62
C GLN A 315 34.33 28.84 -4.85
N TYR A 316 33.13 28.42 -5.23
CA TYR A 316 32.63 27.08 -4.93
C TYR A 316 33.35 26.11 -5.87
N SER A 317 34.52 25.60 -5.47
CA SER A 317 35.15 24.52 -6.23
C SER A 317 34.30 23.26 -6.09
N THR A 318 33.82 22.74 -7.23
CA THR A 318 33.03 21.50 -7.41
C THR A 318 33.90 20.24 -7.49
N GLU A 319 35.17 20.30 -7.09
CA GLU A 319 36.03 19.12 -7.04
C GLU A 319 36.03 18.55 -5.62
N GLU A 320 35.19 17.53 -5.44
CA GLU A 320 35.31 16.57 -4.35
C GLU A 320 36.67 15.88 -4.46
N SER A 321 37.62 16.31 -3.65
CA SER A 321 38.90 15.62 -3.52
C SER A 321 38.67 14.25 -2.89
N SER A 322 38.95 13.19 -3.67
CA SER A 322 39.10 11.80 -3.24
C SER A 322 39.84 11.68 -1.89
N PRO A 323 39.46 10.73 -1.01
CA PRO A 323 40.09 10.50 0.28
C PRO A 323 41.43 9.76 0.10
N GLU A 324 42.39 10.36 -0.61
CA GLU A 324 43.78 9.90 -0.54
C GLU A 324 44.45 10.45 0.74
N PRO A 325 45.30 9.66 1.41
CA PRO A 325 46.06 10.14 2.54
C PRO A 325 46.93 11.36 2.13
N PRO A 326 47.06 12.38 2.99
CA PRO A 326 47.81 13.59 2.66
C PRO A 326 49.27 13.22 2.36
N ARG A 327 49.67 13.41 1.10
CA ARG A 327 51.06 13.21 0.68
C ARG A 327 51.93 14.33 1.25
N PRO A 328 53.19 14.07 1.62
CA PRO A 328 54.12 15.12 2.02
C PRO A 328 54.31 16.15 0.90
N THR A 329 54.24 17.43 1.21
CA THR A 329 54.61 18.51 0.29
C THR A 329 56.11 18.43 0.02
N LEU A 330 56.50 18.17 -1.24
CA LEU A 330 57.91 18.04 -1.65
C LEU A 330 58.49 19.31 -2.30
N PHE A 331 57.63 20.18 -2.85
CA PHE A 331 58.01 21.40 -3.56
C PHE A 331 57.11 22.57 -3.14
N CYS A 332 57.57 23.81 -3.32
CA CYS A 332 56.75 24.98 -3.06
C CYS A 332 55.63 25.09 -4.10
N GLU A 333 54.41 25.35 -3.66
CA GLU A 333 53.24 25.45 -4.52
C GLU A 333 52.56 26.82 -4.36
N ARG A 334 52.37 27.53 -5.47
CA ARG A 334 51.66 28.82 -5.49
C ARG A 334 50.19 28.60 -5.83
N LYS A 335 49.30 29.08 -4.97
CA LYS A 335 47.85 29.13 -5.24
C LYS A 335 47.33 30.54 -5.08
N GLU A 336 46.27 30.86 -5.81
CA GLU A 336 45.73 32.21 -5.83
C GLU A 336 44.23 32.20 -5.61
N ALA A 337 43.74 33.22 -4.91
CA ALA A 337 42.33 33.48 -4.71
C ALA A 337 42.07 34.99 -4.79
N PHE A 338 40.85 35.37 -5.16
CA PHE A 338 40.39 36.75 -5.05
C PHE A 338 39.53 36.91 -3.81
N ALA A 339 39.98 37.76 -2.88
CA ALA A 339 39.29 38.01 -1.62
C ALA A 339 39.14 39.52 -1.40
N ALA A 340 37.90 39.98 -1.17
CA ALA A 340 37.57 41.39 -0.88
C ALA A 340 38.18 42.43 -1.86
N GLY A 341 38.18 42.12 -3.16
CA GLY A 341 38.71 43.01 -4.21
C GLY A 341 40.24 43.06 -4.31
N ARG A 342 40.95 42.18 -3.59
CA ARG A 342 42.41 42.04 -3.61
C ARG A 342 42.81 40.64 -4.07
N ARG A 343 43.90 40.52 -4.83
CA ARG A 343 44.47 39.22 -5.23
C ARG A 343 45.30 38.67 -4.06
N LEU A 344 44.88 37.53 -3.52
CA LEU A 344 45.57 36.80 -2.46
C LEU A 344 46.40 35.67 -3.09
N ILE A 345 47.71 35.68 -2.86
CA ILE A 345 48.65 34.64 -3.26
C ILE A 345 49.03 33.87 -2.00
N LEU A 346 48.81 32.57 -1.97
CA LEU A 346 49.22 31.67 -0.91
C LEU A 346 50.30 30.73 -1.44
N VAL A 347 51.41 30.63 -0.71
CA VAL A 347 52.50 29.71 -1.06
C VAL A 347 52.57 28.61 -0.01
N ASP A 348 52.26 27.38 -0.40
CA ASP A 348 52.54 26.20 0.42
C ASP A 348 54.03 25.89 0.34
N THR A 349 54.64 25.49 1.45
CA THR A 349 56.05 25.13 1.48
C THR A 349 56.26 23.73 2.04
N PRO A 350 57.27 22.99 1.55
CA PRO A 350 57.86 21.89 2.31
C PRO A 350 58.56 22.41 3.56
N GLU A 351 59.17 21.50 4.32
CA GLU A 351 60.12 21.88 5.36
C GLU A 351 61.40 22.45 4.72
N LEU A 352 61.87 23.60 5.19
CA LEU A 352 62.96 24.35 4.54
C LEU A 352 64.35 23.95 5.03
N TRP A 353 64.44 22.86 5.78
CA TRP A 353 65.68 22.30 6.30
C TRP A 353 65.55 20.77 6.41
N ASP A 354 66.68 20.07 6.41
CA ASP A 354 66.74 18.63 6.63
C ASP A 354 66.74 18.27 8.13
N GLU A 355 66.82 16.96 8.43
CA GLU A 355 66.83 16.43 9.79
C GLU A 355 68.03 16.94 10.62
N ASP A 356 69.16 17.23 9.97
CA ASP A 356 70.37 17.82 10.57
C ASP A 356 70.24 19.34 10.79
N GLY A 357 69.17 19.95 10.28
CA GLY A 357 68.88 21.38 10.39
C GLY A 357 69.64 22.25 9.38
N VAL A 358 70.19 21.65 8.33
CA VAL A 358 70.80 22.36 7.20
C VAL A 358 69.69 22.88 6.29
N GLU A 359 69.78 24.15 5.92
CA GLU A 359 68.80 24.82 5.07
C GLU A 359 68.78 24.29 3.63
N HIS A 360 67.59 24.02 3.11
CA HIS A 360 67.34 23.77 1.69
C HIS A 360 67.25 25.08 0.91
N LEU A 361 68.40 25.63 0.55
CA LEU A 361 68.52 26.94 -0.10
C LEU A 361 67.63 27.13 -1.33
N GLU A 362 67.47 26.08 -2.14
CA GLU A 362 66.65 26.13 -3.35
C GLU A 362 65.16 26.28 -3.01
N LEU A 363 64.64 25.53 -2.03
CA LEU A 363 63.25 25.65 -1.59
C LEU A 363 62.95 27.02 -0.96
N VAL A 364 63.94 27.61 -0.27
CA VAL A 364 63.84 28.98 0.26
C VAL A 364 63.73 30.00 -0.89
N LYS A 365 64.53 29.85 -1.93
CA LYS A 365 64.46 30.73 -3.11
C LYS A 365 63.17 30.51 -3.89
N ASP A 366 62.68 29.27 -4.00
CA ASP A 366 61.42 28.95 -4.66
C ASP A 366 60.23 29.62 -3.96
N CYS A 367 60.12 29.50 -2.63
CA CYS A 367 59.00 30.13 -1.91
C CYS A 367 59.03 31.67 -1.97
N LEU A 368 60.22 32.28 -1.97
CA LEU A 368 60.39 33.72 -2.15
C LEU A 368 60.09 34.16 -3.59
N ALA A 369 60.49 33.39 -4.60
CA ALA A 369 60.21 33.67 -6.00
C ALA A 369 58.72 33.57 -6.31
N LEU A 370 58.03 32.57 -5.75
CA LEU A 370 56.58 32.39 -5.89
C LEU A 370 55.76 33.48 -5.18
N SER A 371 56.38 34.27 -4.29
CA SER A 371 55.72 35.35 -3.54
C SER A 371 56.13 36.77 -3.97
N LEU A 372 56.84 36.91 -5.11
CA LEU A 372 57.27 38.21 -5.64
C LEU A 372 56.14 39.27 -5.72
N PRO A 373 56.39 40.54 -5.37
CA PRO A 373 57.71 41.16 -5.06
C PRO A 373 58.33 40.75 -3.70
N GLY A 374 57.57 40.04 -2.87
CA GLY A 374 57.99 39.45 -1.60
C GLY A 374 56.75 39.12 -0.76
N PRO A 375 56.86 38.27 0.27
CA PRO A 375 55.73 37.92 1.11
C PRO A 375 55.26 39.13 1.93
N HIS A 376 53.96 39.39 1.96
CA HIS A 376 53.39 40.43 2.82
C HIS A 376 53.25 39.95 4.27
N ALA A 377 53.01 38.66 4.45
CA ALA A 377 52.98 38.03 5.75
C ALA A 377 53.47 36.57 5.67
N PHE A 378 53.86 36.05 6.83
CA PHE A 378 54.17 34.65 7.02
C PHE A 378 53.19 34.02 7.99
N LEU A 379 52.68 32.84 7.68
CA LEU A 379 51.84 32.05 8.58
C LEU A 379 52.68 30.91 9.16
N LEU A 380 52.96 30.99 10.47
CA LEU A 380 53.63 29.92 11.21
C LEU A 380 52.60 28.90 11.65
N VAL A 381 52.50 27.80 10.91
CA VAL A 381 51.50 26.76 11.09
C VAL A 381 52.01 25.72 12.08
N LEU A 382 51.34 25.65 13.23
CA LEU A 382 51.59 24.70 14.30
C LEU A 382 50.36 23.83 14.51
N GLN A 383 50.56 22.57 14.88
CA GLN A 383 49.43 21.72 15.25
C GLN A 383 48.98 22.09 16.67
N LEU A 384 47.68 22.27 16.86
CA LEU A 384 47.13 22.55 18.18
C LEU A 384 47.34 21.36 19.13
N GLU A 385 47.52 21.62 20.43
CA GLU A 385 47.79 20.62 21.49
C GLU A 385 49.14 19.88 21.36
N ARG A 386 49.80 19.91 20.21
CA ARG A 386 51.12 19.31 19.97
C ARG A 386 52.16 20.41 19.76
N PHE A 387 52.89 20.73 20.82
CA PHE A 387 54.05 21.62 20.76
C PHE A 387 55.32 20.86 21.14
N THR A 388 56.18 20.64 20.16
CA THR A 388 57.36 19.78 20.19
C THR A 388 58.66 20.59 20.24
N GLN A 389 59.77 19.91 20.54
CA GLN A 389 61.10 20.54 20.51
C GLN A 389 61.44 21.10 19.12
N GLY A 390 61.02 20.44 18.04
CA GLY A 390 61.20 20.98 16.68
C GLY A 390 60.49 22.32 16.48
N GLU A 391 59.30 22.49 17.06
CA GLU A 391 58.55 23.75 17.02
C GLU A 391 59.17 24.83 17.94
N CYS A 392 59.78 24.44 19.06
CA CYS A 392 60.60 25.35 19.88
C CYS A 392 61.77 25.95 19.07
N GLU A 393 62.42 25.15 18.23
CA GLU A 393 63.60 25.57 17.45
C GLU A 393 63.23 26.26 16.13
N MET A 394 62.02 26.02 15.62
CA MET A 394 61.53 26.51 14.33
C MET A 394 61.74 28.02 14.13
N LEU A 395 61.35 28.83 15.12
CA LEU A 395 61.47 30.29 15.01
C LEU A 395 62.95 30.70 14.84
N GLY A 396 63.86 30.06 15.57
CA GLY A 396 65.29 30.32 15.45
C GLY A 396 65.84 29.94 14.08
N ARG A 397 65.41 28.81 13.51
CA ARG A 397 65.79 28.39 12.15
C ARG A 397 65.28 29.37 11.10
N LEU A 398 64.00 29.76 11.18
CA LEU A 398 63.39 30.74 10.27
C LEU A 398 64.05 32.12 10.36
N GLN A 399 64.47 32.55 11.54
CA GLN A 399 65.21 33.80 11.71
C GLN A 399 66.62 33.77 11.10
N ARG A 400 67.24 32.58 10.97
CA ARG A 400 68.50 32.42 10.21
C ARG A 400 68.27 32.48 8.70
N ILE A 401 67.15 31.91 8.23
CA ILE A 401 66.80 31.84 6.81
C ILE A 401 66.36 33.22 6.29
N PHE A 402 65.34 33.81 6.92
CA PHE A 402 64.69 35.03 6.43
C PHE A 402 65.30 36.29 7.06
N GLY A 403 65.63 36.24 8.36
CA GLY A 403 66.16 37.38 9.11
C GLY A 403 65.44 37.54 10.44
N ARG A 404 65.98 38.36 11.34
CA ARG A 404 65.37 38.57 12.67
C ARG A 404 64.02 39.31 12.60
N ASP A 405 63.89 40.20 11.62
CA ASP A 405 62.71 41.01 11.32
C ASP A 405 61.53 40.19 10.75
N PHE A 406 61.78 38.97 10.27
CA PHE A 406 60.75 38.03 9.83
C PHE A 406 59.57 37.91 10.81
N ALA A 407 59.86 37.84 12.12
CA ALA A 407 58.85 37.65 13.15
C ALA A 407 57.85 38.82 13.20
N GLU A 408 58.26 40.02 12.79
CA GLU A 408 57.39 41.20 12.72
C GLU A 408 56.34 41.07 11.61
N HIS A 409 56.61 40.26 10.59
CA HIS A 409 55.69 39.91 9.50
C HIS A 409 54.99 38.55 9.69
N ALA A 410 55.18 37.88 10.83
CA ALA A 410 54.64 36.56 11.08
C ALA A 410 53.35 36.57 11.94
N VAL A 411 52.43 35.67 11.63
CA VAL A 411 51.22 35.34 12.39
C VAL A 411 51.27 33.85 12.73
N VAL A 412 50.96 33.49 13.97
CA VAL A 412 50.89 32.09 14.39
C VAL A 412 49.52 31.51 14.06
N LEU A 413 49.48 30.40 13.33
CA LEU A 413 48.25 29.70 12.99
C LEU A 413 48.24 28.34 13.68
N LEU A 414 47.34 28.19 14.65
CA LEU A 414 47.15 26.94 15.38
C LEU A 414 46.07 26.11 14.67
N VAL A 415 46.48 24.98 14.08
CA VAL A 415 45.61 24.13 13.27
C VAL A 415 45.12 22.94 14.09
N ARG A 416 43.81 22.78 14.20
CA ARG A 416 43.15 21.63 14.82
C ARG A 416 42.83 20.57 13.76
N ARG A 417 43.12 19.30 14.06
CA ARG A 417 42.85 18.14 13.18
C ARG A 417 41.85 17.17 13.80
N ASP A 418 41.23 16.33 12.97
CA ASP A 418 40.30 15.29 13.41
C ASP A 418 40.97 14.28 14.36
N GLY A 419 40.30 13.95 15.47
CA GLY A 419 40.75 12.98 16.47
C GLY A 419 41.16 13.57 17.83
N GLU A 420 41.29 14.89 17.95
CA GLU A 420 41.57 15.59 19.22
C GLU A 420 40.28 15.72 20.06
N ARG A 421 39.92 14.64 20.77
CA ARG A 421 38.66 14.47 21.55
C ARG A 421 38.56 15.30 22.85
N ARG A 422 39.35 16.37 23.03
CA ARG A 422 39.30 17.18 24.26
C ARG A 422 38.28 18.31 24.15
N ARG A 423 37.74 18.71 25.31
CA ARG A 423 36.67 19.73 25.44
C ARG A 423 37.05 21.01 24.69
N PRO A 424 36.09 21.76 24.11
CA PRO A 424 36.36 23.05 23.49
C PRO A 424 36.88 24.03 24.55
N GLN A 425 38.20 24.17 24.63
CA GLN A 425 38.86 25.25 25.36
C GLN A 425 39.01 26.43 24.41
N ALA A 426 38.73 27.65 24.88
CA ALA A 426 38.98 28.84 24.08
C ALA A 426 40.48 28.95 23.77
N ILE A 427 40.82 29.30 22.52
CA ILE A 427 42.22 29.36 22.08
C ILE A 427 43.10 30.26 22.97
N ASN A 428 42.52 31.32 23.53
CA ASN A 428 43.21 32.22 24.46
C ASN A 428 43.63 31.50 25.76
N ASP A 429 42.78 30.63 26.30
CA ASP A 429 43.08 29.87 27.52
C ASP A 429 44.15 28.80 27.24
N TYR A 430 44.12 28.18 26.06
CA TYR A 430 45.17 27.26 25.61
C TYR A 430 46.53 27.97 25.56
N VAL A 431 46.61 29.13 24.91
CA VAL A 431 47.86 29.91 24.82
C VAL A 431 48.32 30.39 26.19
N ALA A 432 47.40 30.83 27.07
CA ALA A 432 47.74 31.25 28.42
C ALA A 432 48.37 30.10 29.25
N GLY A 433 47.83 28.88 29.11
CA GLY A 433 48.32 27.67 29.77
C GLY A 433 49.49 26.96 29.05
N ALA A 434 49.90 27.43 27.88
CA ALA A 434 50.90 26.75 27.06
C ALA A 434 52.33 26.82 27.62
N HIS A 435 53.20 25.95 27.11
CA HIS A 435 54.63 25.94 27.40
C HIS A 435 55.26 27.33 27.15
N ALA A 436 56.23 27.72 27.98
CA ALA A 436 56.83 29.06 27.93
C ALA A 436 57.40 29.40 26.54
N ALA A 437 57.96 28.42 25.83
CA ALA A 437 58.49 28.61 24.48
C ALA A 437 57.41 28.92 23.42
N LEU A 438 56.19 28.35 23.51
CA LEU A 438 55.10 28.71 22.60
C LEU A 438 54.61 30.14 22.87
N ARG A 439 54.46 30.50 24.15
CA ARG A 439 54.11 31.88 24.55
C ARG A 439 55.17 32.88 24.08
N ASP A 440 56.44 32.51 24.18
CA ASP A 440 57.57 33.31 23.69
C ASP A 440 57.53 33.51 22.16
N LEU A 441 57.26 32.44 21.41
CA LEU A 441 57.08 32.48 19.96
C LEU A 441 55.94 33.41 19.56
N ILE A 442 54.75 33.26 20.17
CA ILE A 442 53.58 34.11 19.92
C ILE A 442 53.88 35.57 20.27
N ARG A 443 54.55 35.82 21.39
CA ARG A 443 54.96 37.17 21.82
C ARG A 443 55.93 37.82 20.83
N LYS A 444 56.92 37.06 20.33
CA LYS A 444 57.85 37.53 19.28
C LYS A 444 57.14 37.82 17.95
N CYS A 445 56.02 37.13 17.68
CA CYS A 445 55.13 37.41 16.55
C CYS A 445 54.06 38.48 16.89
N GLY A 446 54.32 39.38 17.85
CA GLY A 446 53.43 40.50 18.18
C GLY A 446 52.10 40.09 18.81
N SER A 447 52.03 38.92 19.46
CA SER A 447 50.81 38.34 20.02
C SER A 447 49.71 38.08 18.98
N ARG A 448 50.09 37.88 17.71
CA ARG A 448 49.17 37.58 16.61
C ARG A 448 49.03 36.07 16.45
N PHE A 449 47.92 35.51 16.91
CA PHE A 449 47.61 34.09 16.73
C PHE A 449 46.13 33.87 16.39
N TYR A 450 45.86 32.82 15.62
CA TYR A 450 44.51 32.43 15.20
C TYR A 450 44.36 30.91 15.27
N GLU A 451 43.16 30.43 15.59
CA GLU A 451 42.78 29.02 15.50
C GLU A 451 42.12 28.76 14.15
N LEU A 452 42.48 27.64 13.50
CA LEU A 452 41.82 27.17 12.30
C LEU A 452 41.50 25.68 12.43
N ASN A 453 40.22 25.33 12.31
CA ASN A 453 39.82 23.92 12.31
C ASN A 453 39.84 23.36 10.89
N ALA A 454 40.78 22.46 10.61
CA ALA A 454 41.00 21.87 9.29
C ALA A 454 40.49 20.42 9.16
N SER A 455 39.53 20.00 10.00
CA SER A 455 38.88 18.68 9.91
C SER A 455 38.08 18.45 8.63
N ALA A 456 37.86 17.19 8.24
CA ALA A 456 37.00 16.86 7.10
C ALA A 456 35.55 17.34 7.32
N GLU A 457 35.10 17.34 8.58
CA GLU A 457 33.80 17.88 9.02
C GLU A 457 33.76 19.42 9.10
N SER A 458 34.91 20.12 9.02
CA SER A 458 34.98 21.60 9.08
C SER A 458 34.57 22.30 7.78
N GLN A 459 34.02 21.55 6.82
CA GLN A 459 33.22 22.09 5.73
C GLN A 459 31.90 22.76 6.22
N SER A 460 31.62 22.74 7.53
CA SER A 460 30.52 23.47 8.19
C SER A 460 30.67 25.01 8.18
N ALA A 461 29.65 25.72 8.68
CA ALA A 461 29.60 27.19 8.76
C ALA A 461 30.69 27.82 9.65
N VAL A 462 31.33 27.04 10.54
CA VAL A 462 32.25 27.53 11.59
C VAL A 462 33.62 27.98 11.04
N SER A 463 34.08 27.42 9.91
CA SER A 463 35.38 27.79 9.34
C SER A 463 35.37 29.13 8.57
N TYR A 464 34.19 29.66 8.22
CA TYR A 464 34.10 30.98 7.56
C TYR A 464 34.49 32.14 8.49
N PRO A 465 33.95 32.26 9.73
CA PRO A 465 34.44 33.22 10.71
C PRO A 465 35.95 33.12 11.00
N GLN A 466 36.49 31.90 11.16
CA GLN A 466 37.91 31.69 11.45
C GLN A 466 38.83 32.20 10.33
N VAL A 467 38.51 31.86 9.07
CA VAL A 467 39.27 32.36 7.91
C VAL A 467 39.12 33.87 7.77
N LYS A 468 37.92 34.41 7.99
CA LYS A 468 37.68 35.86 7.94
C LYS A 468 38.50 36.61 8.99
N ASP A 469 38.56 36.11 10.22
CA ASP A 469 39.31 36.72 11.32
C ASP A 469 40.83 36.65 11.06
N LEU A 470 41.32 35.50 10.58
CA LEU A 470 42.72 35.33 10.17
C LEU A 470 43.10 36.35 9.07
N LEU A 471 42.31 36.44 8.00
CA LEU A 471 42.59 37.37 6.90
C LEU A 471 42.45 38.84 7.33
N SER A 472 41.52 39.14 8.22
CA SER A 472 41.43 40.47 8.85
C SER A 472 42.70 40.80 9.64
N GLY A 473 43.21 39.83 10.41
CA GLY A 473 44.48 39.91 11.11
C GLY A 473 45.68 40.15 10.21
N VAL A 474 45.79 39.37 9.14
CA VAL A 474 46.84 39.53 8.12
C VAL A 474 46.73 40.90 7.45
N ASN A 475 45.53 41.36 7.09
CA ASN A 475 45.36 42.69 6.50
C ASN A 475 45.77 43.82 7.45
N LYS A 476 45.43 43.72 8.75
CA LYS A 476 45.89 44.67 9.78
C LYS A 476 47.41 44.68 9.90
N LEU A 477 48.04 43.50 9.84
CA LEU A 477 49.48 43.35 9.84
C LEU A 477 50.13 44.03 8.62
N VAL A 478 49.58 43.78 7.43
CA VAL A 478 50.10 44.38 6.20
C VAL A 478 49.92 45.90 6.22
N ALA A 479 48.78 46.39 6.72
CA ALA A 479 48.51 47.81 6.90
C ALA A 479 49.48 48.46 7.89
N SER A 480 49.84 47.79 9.00
CA SER A 480 50.79 48.33 9.98
C SER A 480 52.21 48.49 9.42
N HIS A 481 52.54 47.79 8.32
CA HIS A 481 53.81 47.93 7.59
C HIS A 481 53.70 48.84 6.35
N GLY A 482 52.58 49.57 6.22
CA GLY A 482 52.32 50.49 5.11
C GLY A 482 52.03 49.79 3.78
N GLY A 483 51.55 48.55 3.81
CA GLY A 483 51.26 47.76 2.61
C GLY A 483 52.49 47.16 1.93
N ARG A 484 53.69 47.35 2.48
CA ARG A 484 54.95 46.88 1.88
C ARG A 484 55.16 45.39 2.13
N ALA A 485 55.62 44.71 1.08
CA ALA A 485 56.10 43.33 1.17
C ALA A 485 57.40 43.24 1.99
N TYR A 486 57.59 42.10 2.66
CA TYR A 486 58.85 41.73 3.28
C TYR A 486 59.93 41.58 2.21
N THR A 487 61.07 42.24 2.43
CA THR A 487 62.22 42.16 1.52
C THR A 487 63.29 41.28 2.17
N SER A 488 63.59 40.14 1.54
CA SER A 488 64.72 39.31 1.97
C SER A 488 66.02 40.04 1.67
N ARG A 489 66.90 40.16 2.68
CA ARG A 489 68.24 40.73 2.51
C ARG A 489 69.21 39.78 1.83
N ARG A 490 68.90 38.47 1.85
CA ARG A 490 69.80 37.40 1.40
C ARG A 490 69.73 37.15 -0.11
N PHE A 491 68.58 37.40 -0.73
CA PHE A 491 68.39 37.19 -2.16
C PHE A 491 67.78 38.45 -2.81
N PRO A 492 68.45 39.06 -3.81
CA PRO A 492 67.92 40.22 -4.50
C PRO A 492 66.69 39.84 -5.35
N VAL A 493 65.74 40.77 -5.46
CA VAL A 493 64.50 40.60 -6.24
C VAL A 493 64.77 40.18 -7.69
N GLN A 494 65.85 40.68 -8.29
CA GLN A 494 66.26 40.32 -9.67
C GLN A 494 66.61 38.83 -9.82
N GLU A 495 67.28 38.23 -8.83
CA GLU A 495 67.61 36.80 -8.83
C GLU A 495 66.32 35.96 -8.76
N LEU A 496 65.42 36.33 -7.86
CA LEU A 496 64.14 35.64 -7.67
C LEU A 496 63.25 35.73 -8.92
N GLN A 497 63.22 36.90 -9.59
CA GLN A 497 62.45 37.10 -10.83
C GLN A 497 62.93 36.22 -11.99
N GLN A 498 64.24 35.99 -12.12
CA GLN A 498 64.78 35.09 -13.15
C GLN A 498 64.36 33.64 -12.92
N ARG A 499 64.19 33.26 -11.65
CA ARG A 499 63.79 31.91 -11.24
C ARG A 499 62.37 31.58 -11.68
N THR A 500 61.41 32.49 -11.46
CA THR A 500 60.01 32.34 -11.90
C THR A 500 59.87 32.26 -13.43
N ARG A 501 60.74 32.95 -14.20
CA ARG A 501 60.71 32.93 -15.68
C ARG A 501 61.16 31.59 -16.28
N LYS A 502 62.06 30.88 -15.61
CA LYS A 502 62.57 29.58 -16.09
C LYS A 502 61.53 28.47 -15.92
N GLU A 503 60.72 28.50 -14.87
CA GLU A 503 59.65 27.53 -14.62
C GLU A 503 58.48 27.69 -15.61
N GLY A 504 58.03 28.92 -15.89
CA GLY A 504 56.95 29.18 -16.86
C GLY A 504 57.28 28.82 -18.32
N ALA A 505 58.57 28.74 -18.68
CA ALA A 505 59.01 28.33 -20.02
C ALA A 505 58.98 26.81 -20.25
N LEU A 506 58.92 26.01 -19.17
CA LEU A 506 58.86 24.55 -19.24
C LEU A 506 57.41 24.03 -19.31
N GLU A 507 56.44 24.73 -18.70
CA GLU A 507 55.01 24.35 -18.77
C GLU A 507 54.38 24.61 -20.15
N GLY A 508 54.86 25.60 -20.91
CA GLY A 508 54.35 25.91 -22.26
C GLY A 508 54.68 24.85 -23.33
N ASN A 509 55.68 24.00 -23.11
CA ASN A 509 56.13 23.01 -24.09
C ASN A 509 55.43 21.64 -24.00
N TYR A 510 54.61 21.39 -22.96
CA TYR A 510 53.84 20.15 -22.83
C TYR A 510 52.41 20.25 -23.39
N LEU A 511 51.90 21.46 -23.65
CA LEU A 511 50.53 21.69 -24.15
C LEU A 511 50.43 21.79 -25.69
N LEU A 512 51.56 21.72 -26.41
CA LEU A 512 51.62 21.84 -27.88
C LEU A 512 51.97 20.52 -28.59
N ARG A 513 51.92 19.38 -27.90
CA ARG A 513 52.28 18.07 -28.48
C ARG A 513 51.11 17.12 -28.78
N ASP A 514 49.89 17.45 -28.35
CA ASP A 514 48.68 16.68 -28.65
C ASP A 514 47.59 17.58 -29.27
N ALA A 515 47.86 18.08 -30.49
CA ALA A 515 46.86 18.73 -31.35
C ALA A 515 46.90 18.16 -32.76
#